data_AF-A0A9D1GCE0-F1
#
_entry.id   AF-A0A9D1GCE0-F1
#
_cell.length_a   1.000
_cell.length_b   1.000
_cell.length_c   1.000
_cell.angle_alpha   90.00
_cell.angle_beta   90.00
_cell.angle_gamma   90.00
#
_symmetry.space_group_name_H-M   'P 1'
#
loop_
_entity.id
_entity.type
_entity.pdbx_description
1 polymer ?
#
loop_
_entity_poly.entity_id
_entity_poly.type
_entity_poly.pdbx_seq_one_letter_code
_entity_poly.pdbx_strand_id
1 'polypeptide(L)'
;MKRLLLETSFSKIYMIVMIIITLLIVGGYFSYAMFTVSKEKSNAIRIVTGNLTYKLTVDGKETNTLTVESNSSKEFIINLSNPNNRVARYNFYYEGSIPDNVEVGYRDFPKIKVTIKE
;
A
#
# COMPACT_ATOMS: atom_id res chain seq x y z
N MET A 1 -26.43 30.65 51.99
CA MET A 1 -25.50 29.57 52.37
C MET A 1 -24.48 29.34 51.23
N LYS A 2 -23.56 30.29 51.00
CA LYS A 2 -22.60 30.26 49.85
C LYS A 2 -21.18 30.76 50.19
N ARG A 3 -20.79 30.87 51.47
CA ARG A 3 -19.44 31.33 51.88
C ARG A 3 -18.50 30.24 52.39
N LEU A 4 -19.03 29.07 52.73
CA LEU A 4 -18.25 27.99 53.38
C LEU A 4 -17.15 27.39 52.49
N LEU A 5 -17.26 27.47 51.16
CA LEU A 5 -16.25 26.93 50.24
C LEU A 5 -15.10 27.92 49.93
N LEU A 6 -15.29 29.22 50.20
CA LEU A 6 -14.31 30.27 49.92
C LEU A 6 -13.40 30.59 51.12
N GLU A 7 -13.77 30.15 52.32
CA GLU A 7 -13.03 30.37 53.57
C GLU A 7 -12.15 29.18 53.97
N THR A 8 -12.10 28.11 53.15
CA THR A 8 -11.20 26.97 53.39
C THR A 8 -9.79 27.28 52.87
N SER A 9 -8.80 27.23 53.77
CA SER A 9 -7.38 27.23 53.42
C SER A 9 -6.98 25.87 52.82
N PHE A 10 -7.25 25.68 51.53
CA PHE A 10 -6.77 24.49 50.83
C PHE A 10 -5.24 24.45 50.87
N SER A 11 -4.67 23.30 51.25
CA SER A 11 -3.23 23.12 51.19
C SER A 11 -2.76 23.32 49.74
N LYS A 12 -1.83 24.26 49.51
CA LYS A 12 -1.30 24.57 48.17
C LYS A 12 -0.75 23.31 47.48
N ILE A 13 -0.18 22.39 48.27
CA ILE A 13 0.31 21.09 47.81
C ILE A 13 -0.83 20.22 47.29
N TYR A 14 -1.96 20.16 48.01
CA TYR A 14 -3.12 19.40 47.56
C TYR A 14 -3.66 19.92 46.22
N MET A 15 -3.72 21.24 46.05
CA MET A 15 -4.16 21.88 44.80
C MET A 15 -3.22 21.54 43.63
N ILE A 16 -1.91 21.59 43.85
CA ILE A 16 -0.90 21.23 42.84
C ILE A 16 -1.04 19.75 42.45
N VAL A 17 -1.19 18.85 43.42
CA VAL A 17 -1.36 17.42 43.17
C VAL A 17 -2.62 17.14 42.35
N MET A 18 -3.74 17.79 42.68
CA MET A 18 -4.99 17.63 41.92
C MET A 18 -4.86 18.10 40.46
N ILE A 19 -4.14 19.20 40.22
CA ILE A 19 -3.87 19.69 38.86
C ILE A 19 -3.02 18.67 38.09
N ILE A 20 -1.99 18.12 38.70
CA ILE A 20 -1.12 17.10 38.07
C ILE A 20 -1.92 15.85 37.70
N ILE A 21 -2.75 15.34 38.62
CA ILE A 21 -3.60 14.17 38.38
C ILE A 21 -4.57 14.45 37.22
N THR A 22 -5.18 15.63 37.20
CA THR A 22 -6.11 16.02 36.13
C THR A 22 -5.40 16.08 34.77
N LEU A 23 -4.19 16.66 34.71
CA LEU A 23 -3.39 16.71 33.49
C LEU A 23 -2.98 15.32 32.99
N LEU A 24 -2.65 14.40 33.90
CA LEU A 24 -2.31 13.02 33.54
C LEU A 24 -3.52 12.28 32.93
N ILE A 25 -4.71 12.45 33.52
CA ILE A 25 -5.94 11.82 33.01
C ILE A 25 -6.28 12.38 31.62
N VAL A 26 -6.27 13.70 31.45
CA VAL A 26 -6.58 14.35 30.17
C VAL A 26 -5.54 13.99 29.11
N GLY A 27 -4.25 14.02 29.46
CA GLY A 27 -3.16 13.64 28.56
C GLY A 27 -3.21 12.18 28.13
N GLY A 28 -3.54 11.26 29.06
CA GLY A 28 -3.71 9.85 28.75
C GLY A 28 -4.87 9.60 27.78
N TYR A 29 -6.03 10.23 28.01
CA TYR A 29 -7.17 10.13 27.11
C TYR A 29 -6.85 10.66 25.70
N PHE A 30 -6.21 11.84 25.63
CA PHE A 30 -5.83 12.46 24.36
C PHE A 30 -4.81 11.59 23.60
N SER A 31 -3.85 10.98 24.30
CA SER A 31 -2.87 10.08 23.72
C SER A 31 -3.53 8.85 23.07
N TYR A 32 -4.49 8.22 23.75
CA TYR A 32 -5.21 7.06 23.21
C TYR A 32 -6.07 7.42 21.98
N ALA A 33 -6.78 8.55 22.02
CA ALA A 33 -7.55 9.04 20.89
C ALA A 33 -6.65 9.33 19.67
N MET A 34 -5.52 10.00 19.89
CA MET A 34 -4.55 10.31 18.82
C MET A 34 -3.90 9.05 18.24
N PHE A 35 -3.58 8.06 19.08
CA PHE A 35 -3.07 6.76 18.63
C PHE A 35 -4.06 6.03 17.74
N THR A 36 -5.33 6.00 18.14
CA THR A 36 -6.41 5.36 17.37
C THR A 36 -6.59 6.03 16.01
N VAL A 37 -6.67 7.36 15.97
CA VAL A 37 -6.76 8.12 14.71
C VAL A 37 -5.53 7.90 13.83
N SER A 38 -4.33 7.83 14.40
CA SER A 38 -3.10 7.58 13.65
C SER A 38 -3.08 6.17 13.03
N LYS A 39 -3.48 5.15 13.81
CA LYS A 39 -3.62 3.76 13.32
C LYS A 39 -4.69 3.63 12.25
N GLU A 40 -5.85 4.25 12.44
CA GLU A 40 -6.94 4.24 11.46
C GLU A 40 -6.54 4.97 10.18
N LYS A 41 -5.88 6.13 10.29
CA LYS A 41 -5.35 6.87 9.13
C LYS A 41 -4.29 6.08 8.35
N SER A 42 -3.48 5.27 9.04
CA SER A 42 -2.51 4.38 8.40
C SER A 42 -3.16 3.22 7.65
N ASN A 43 -4.32 2.75 8.10
CA ASN A 43 -5.06 1.64 7.50
C ASN A 43 -6.21 2.10 6.59
N ALA A 44 -6.48 3.40 6.51
CA ALA A 44 -7.49 3.96 5.64
C ALA A 44 -7.12 3.65 4.18
N ILE A 45 -8.04 2.96 3.50
CA ILE A 45 -7.92 2.65 2.07
C ILE A 45 -7.97 3.97 1.31
N ARG A 46 -6.80 4.54 1.02
CA ARG A 46 -6.69 5.80 0.28
C ARG A 46 -6.80 5.50 -1.21
N ILE A 47 -8.03 5.52 -1.71
CA ILE A 47 -8.31 5.42 -3.15
C ILE A 47 -7.86 6.74 -3.78
N VAL A 48 -6.70 6.73 -4.41
CA VAL A 48 -6.20 7.86 -5.20
C VAL A 48 -6.73 7.69 -6.61
N THR A 49 -7.67 8.53 -7.01
CA THR A 49 -8.17 8.62 -8.38
C THR A 49 -7.17 9.40 -9.23
N GLY A 50 -6.60 8.72 -10.22
CA GLY A 50 -5.65 9.29 -11.17
C GLY A 50 -5.24 8.23 -12.20
N ASN A 51 -4.68 8.68 -13.33
CA ASN A 51 -4.18 7.76 -14.35
C ASN A 51 -2.87 7.13 -13.86
N LEU A 52 -2.85 5.81 -13.70
CA LEU A 52 -1.64 5.05 -13.44
C LEU A 52 -0.97 4.72 -14.78
N THR A 53 0.16 5.37 -15.05
CA THR A 53 0.96 5.04 -16.23
C THR A 53 1.87 3.86 -15.89
N TYR A 54 1.92 2.86 -16.77
CA TYR A 54 2.83 1.72 -16.66
C TYR A 54 3.75 1.69 -17.87
N LYS A 55 5.01 1.31 -17.65
CA LYS A 55 5.98 1.13 -18.73
C LYS A 55 6.34 -0.35 -18.82
N LEU A 56 5.91 -0.96 -19.92
CA LEU A 56 6.21 -2.34 -20.30
C LEU A 56 7.40 -2.35 -21.27
N THR A 57 8.40 -3.17 -20.97
CA THR A 57 9.51 -3.43 -21.89
C THR A 57 9.71 -4.93 -22.02
N VAL A 58 9.98 -5.38 -23.23
CA VAL A 58 10.29 -6.77 -23.56
C VAL A 58 11.70 -6.81 -24.12
N ASP A 59 12.58 -7.58 -23.50
CA ASP A 59 14.01 -7.67 -23.85
C ASP A 59 14.68 -6.30 -24.01
N GLY A 60 14.27 -5.35 -23.16
CA GLY A 60 14.80 -3.98 -23.13
C GLY A 60 14.21 -3.02 -24.18
N LYS A 61 13.25 -3.45 -25.01
CA LYS A 61 12.55 -2.59 -25.98
C LYS A 61 11.12 -2.30 -25.51
N GLU A 62 10.65 -1.07 -25.73
CA GLU A 62 9.22 -0.75 -25.55
C GLU A 62 8.42 -1.37 -26.70
N THR A 63 7.83 -2.54 -26.44
CA THR A 63 6.96 -3.24 -27.38
C THR A 63 5.92 -4.03 -26.61
N ASN A 64 4.74 -4.16 -27.21
CA ASN A 64 3.64 -4.98 -26.71
C ASN A 64 3.44 -6.25 -27.56
N THR A 65 4.31 -6.46 -28.56
CA THR A 65 4.22 -7.57 -29.52
C THR A 65 5.43 -8.49 -29.36
N LEU A 66 5.15 -9.79 -29.29
CA LEU A 66 6.15 -10.86 -29.28
C LEU A 66 6.12 -11.59 -30.62
N THR A 67 7.29 -11.79 -31.22
CA THR A 67 7.44 -12.55 -32.47
C THR A 67 8.27 -13.80 -32.20
N VAL A 68 7.68 -14.95 -32.50
CA VAL A 68 8.27 -16.28 -32.35
C VAL A 68 8.12 -16.98 -33.70
N GLU A 69 9.19 -17.56 -34.21
CA GLU A 69 9.18 -18.31 -35.46
C GLU A 69 8.46 -19.66 -35.26
N SER A 70 7.88 -20.22 -36.32
CA SER A 70 7.27 -21.55 -36.26
C SER A 70 8.28 -22.61 -35.81
N ASN A 71 7.82 -23.64 -35.09
CA ASN A 71 8.66 -24.70 -34.51
C ASN A 71 9.79 -24.22 -33.59
N SER A 72 9.68 -23.02 -33.03
CA SER A 72 10.69 -22.49 -32.11
C SER A 72 10.10 -22.22 -30.73
N SER A 73 10.97 -22.30 -29.72
CA SER A 73 10.69 -21.79 -28.38
C SER A 73 11.57 -20.60 -28.12
N LYS A 74 10.97 -19.52 -27.64
CA LYS A 74 11.67 -18.29 -27.32
C LYS A 74 11.29 -17.80 -25.93
N GLU A 75 12.29 -17.24 -25.27
CA GLU A 75 12.12 -16.64 -23.96
C GLU A 75 12.17 -15.14 -24.10
N PHE A 76 11.30 -14.48 -23.34
CA PHE A 76 11.22 -13.04 -23.30
C PHE A 76 11.33 -12.58 -21.85
N ILE A 77 12.18 -11.58 -21.62
CA ILE A 77 12.29 -10.90 -20.33
C ILE A 77 11.30 -9.75 -20.34
N ILE A 78 10.24 -9.83 -19.54
CA ILE A 78 9.26 -8.77 -19.44
C ILE A 78 9.56 -7.92 -18.21
N ASN A 79 9.90 -6.66 -18.42
CA ASN A 79 10.10 -5.70 -17.35
C ASN A 79 8.93 -4.72 -17.32
N LEU A 80 8.11 -4.83 -16.27
CA LEU A 80 7.03 -3.90 -15.97
C LEU A 80 7.48 -2.94 -14.88
N SER A 81 7.47 -1.65 -15.19
CA SER A 81 7.88 -0.59 -14.28
C SER A 81 6.73 0.36 -14.01
N ASN A 82 6.60 0.76 -12.74
CA ASN A 82 5.68 1.79 -12.28
C ASN A 82 6.47 3.07 -12.04
N PRO A 83 6.41 4.05 -12.97
CA PRO A 83 7.01 5.37 -12.76
C PRO A 83 6.25 6.22 -11.72
N ASN A 84 5.11 5.78 -11.21
CA ASN A 84 4.32 6.55 -10.25
C ASN A 84 4.93 6.46 -8.83
N ASN A 85 4.79 7.54 -8.04
CA ASN A 85 5.30 7.64 -6.65
C ASN A 85 4.44 6.85 -5.62
N ARG A 86 3.96 5.67 -6.02
CA ARG A 86 3.05 4.82 -5.25
C ARG A 86 3.38 3.36 -5.50
N VAL A 87 3.32 2.54 -4.46
CA VAL A 87 3.49 1.10 -4.59
C VAL A 87 2.28 0.52 -5.34
N ALA A 88 2.53 -0.20 -6.43
CA ALA A 88 1.53 -0.94 -7.17
C ALA A 88 1.87 -2.43 -7.15
N ARG A 89 0.84 -3.28 -7.05
CA ARG A 89 0.98 -4.72 -7.29
C ARG A 89 0.73 -5.00 -8.76
N TYR A 90 1.57 -5.81 -9.36
CA TYR A 90 1.42 -6.22 -10.75
C TYR A 90 0.97 -7.67 -10.81
N ASN A 91 -0.06 -7.92 -11.61
CA ASN A 91 -0.49 -9.26 -11.96
C ASN A 91 -0.51 -9.35 -13.47
N PHE A 92 0.09 -10.41 -14.02
CA PHE A 92 -0.01 -10.73 -15.43
C PHE A 92 -1.10 -11.79 -15.59
N TYR A 93 -2.03 -11.50 -16.50
CA TYR A 93 -3.12 -12.40 -16.85
C TYR A 93 -3.22 -12.49 -18.38
N TYR A 94 -3.68 -13.64 -18.86
CA TYR A 94 -4.03 -13.81 -20.26
C TYR A 94 -5.46 -13.32 -20.48
N GLU A 95 -5.68 -12.55 -21.53
CA GLU A 95 -7.02 -12.18 -21.98
C GLU A 95 -7.39 -13.08 -23.17
N GLY A 96 -8.37 -13.96 -22.99
CA GLY A 96 -8.86 -14.89 -24.01
C GLY A 96 -8.24 -16.30 -23.98
N SER A 97 -8.52 -17.08 -25.02
CA SER A 97 -8.01 -18.44 -25.22
C SER A 97 -6.72 -18.42 -26.00
N ILE A 98 -5.70 -19.12 -25.49
CA ILE A 98 -4.45 -19.37 -26.21
C ILE A 98 -4.76 -20.40 -27.32
N PRO A 99 -4.34 -20.18 -28.58
CA PRO A 99 -4.50 -21.17 -29.66
C PRO A 99 -3.90 -22.53 -29.29
N ASP A 100 -4.49 -23.63 -29.76
CA ASP A 100 -4.09 -25.01 -29.40
C ASP A 100 -2.61 -25.32 -29.71
N ASN A 101 -2.04 -24.62 -30.69
CA ASN A 101 -0.67 -24.77 -31.16
C ASN A 101 0.33 -23.84 -30.44
N VAL A 102 -0.10 -23.10 -29.41
CA VAL A 102 0.75 -22.18 -28.65
C VAL A 102 0.68 -22.52 -27.17
N GLU A 103 1.85 -22.71 -26.56
CA GLU A 103 2.01 -22.86 -25.13
C GLU A 103 2.73 -21.63 -24.57
N VAL A 104 2.07 -20.91 -23.67
CA VAL A 104 2.63 -19.74 -22.98
C VAL A 104 2.65 -19.99 -21.49
N GLY A 105 3.78 -19.74 -20.85
CA GLY A 105 3.91 -19.92 -19.41
C GLY A 105 5.04 -19.10 -18.80
N TYR A 106 5.05 -19.04 -17.47
CA TYR A 106 6.17 -18.46 -16.73
C TYR A 106 7.27 -19.49 -16.59
N ARG A 107 8.52 -19.09 -16.87
CA ARG A 107 9.67 -19.91 -16.47
C ARG A 107 10.10 -19.54 -15.05
N ASP A 108 10.41 -18.26 -14.84
CA ASP A 108 10.78 -17.67 -13.55
C ASP A 108 10.30 -16.23 -13.55
N PHE A 109 9.78 -15.64 -12.47
CA PHE A 109 9.41 -14.22 -12.51
C PHE A 109 10.68 -13.33 -12.66
N PRO A 110 10.77 -12.41 -13.64
CA PRO A 110 9.75 -11.92 -14.58
C PRO A 110 9.95 -12.39 -16.05
N LYS A 111 10.54 -13.57 -16.26
CA LYS A 111 10.75 -14.24 -17.55
C LYS A 111 9.53 -15.08 -17.95
N ILE A 112 9.05 -14.84 -19.16
CA ILE A 112 7.97 -15.62 -19.80
C ILE A 112 8.58 -16.46 -20.92
N LYS A 113 8.13 -17.71 -21.02
CA LYS A 113 8.49 -18.63 -22.09
C LYS A 113 7.29 -18.84 -23.00
N VAL A 114 7.52 -18.68 -24.30
CA VAL A 114 6.54 -18.99 -25.34
C VAL A 114 7.08 -20.14 -26.18
N THR A 115 6.23 -21.12 -26.45
CA THR A 115 6.53 -22.27 -27.30
C THR A 115 5.39 -22.44 -28.30
N ILE A 116 5.70 -22.51 -29.59
CA ILE A 116 4.73 -22.84 -30.63
C ILE A 116 4.96 -24.31 -30.99
N LYS A 117 3.94 -25.15 -30.78
CA LYS A 117 3.94 -26.56 -31.15
C LYS A 117 3.13 -26.71 -32.43
N GLU A 118 3.66 -27.40 -33.43
CA GLU A 118 2.88 -27.84 -34.59
C GLU A 118 1.86 -28.92 -34.22
#